data_AF-A0A2V6RZC7-F1
#
_entry.id   AF-A0A2V6RZC7-F1
#
_cell.length_a   1.000
_cell.length_b   1.000
_cell.length_c   1.000
_cell.angle_alpha   90.00
_cell.angle_beta   90.00
_cell.angle_gamma   90.00
#
_symmetry.space_group_name_H-M   'P 1'
#
loop_
_entity.id
_entity.type
_entity.pdbx_description
1 polymer ?
#
loop_
_entity_poly.entity_id
_entity_poly.type
_entity_poly.pdbx_seq_one_letter_code
_entity_poly.pdbx_strand_id
1 'polypeptide(L)' 'MTRAIRDHNHCGFAVQEEAAAFVDLVNWVTNGIKPAGDDILTPATVADPKFGCQFSVPGHARFASCAP' A
#
# COMPACT_ATOMS: atom_id res chain seq x y z
N MET A 1 -7.34 8.68 -0.40
CA MET A 1 -6.73 7.61 0.40
C MET A 1 -5.35 7.36 -0.18
N THR A 2 -4.37 7.05 0.66
CA THR A 2 -3.01 6.70 0.22
C THR A 2 -2.66 5.33 0.79
N ARG A 3 -1.97 4.49 0.02
CA ARG A 3 -1.39 3.23 0.49
C ARG A 3 0.12 3.34 0.36
N ALA A 4 0.83 3.16 1.46
CA ALA A 4 2.26 3.04 1.47
C ALA A 4 2.64 1.60 1.10
N ILE A 5 3.55 1.47 0.14
CA ILE A 5 4.10 0.21 -0.34
C ILE A 5 5.61 0.22 -0.10
N ARG A 6 6.16 -0.90 0.32
CA ARG A 6 7.59 -1.04 0.62
C ARG A 6 8.33 -1.67 -0.56
N ASP A 7 9.12 -0.83 -1.22
CA ASP A 7 10.11 -1.25 -2.22
C ASP A 7 11.37 -0.38 -2.07
N HIS A 8 12.45 -0.80 -2.74
CA HIS A 8 13.70 -0.03 -2.80
C HIS A 8 13.70 1.03 -3.92
N ASN A 9 12.80 0.90 -4.90
CA ASN A 9 12.66 1.76 -6.06
C ASN A 9 11.49 2.73 -5.88
N HIS A 10 11.61 3.91 -6.48
CA HIS A 10 10.62 4.99 -6.36
C HIS A 10 9.21 4.63 -6.88
N CYS A 11 9.12 3.74 -7.89
CA CYS A 11 7.86 3.22 -8.42
C CYS A 11 7.90 1.68 -8.47
N GLY A 12 8.59 1.06 -7.51
CA GLY A 12 8.63 -0.39 -7.40
C GLY A 12 7.35 -0.91 -6.77
N PHE A 13 6.42 -1.38 -7.59
CA PHE A 13 5.19 -2.04 -7.13
C PHE A 13 5.17 -3.47 -7.65
N ALA A 14 4.63 -4.39 -6.87
CA ALA A 14 4.24 -5.69 -7.38
C ALA A 14 2.96 -5.54 -8.21
N VAL A 15 2.83 -6.33 -9.28
CA VAL A 15 1.66 -6.32 -10.17
C VAL A 15 0.35 -6.52 -9.39
N GLN A 16 0.39 -7.32 -8.32
CA GLN A 16 -0.74 -7.59 -7.45
C GLN A 16 -1.20 -6.33 -6.68
N GLU A 17 -0.28 -5.47 -6.27
CA GLU A 17 -0.59 -4.21 -5.57
C GLU A 17 -1.24 -3.21 -6.50
N GLU A 18 -0.70 -3.10 -7.72
CA GLU A 18 -1.26 -2.25 -8.78
C GLU A 18 -2.68 -2.71 -9.15
N ALA A 19 -2.86 -4.01 -9.36
CA ALA A 19 -4.16 -4.59 -9.69
C ALA A 19 -5.18 -4.37 -8.57
N ALA A 20 -4.80 -4.61 -7.30
CA ALA A 20 -5.67 -4.38 -6.15
C ALA A 20 -6.04 -2.90 -6.00
N ALA A 21 -5.06 -2.00 -6.13
CA ALA A 21 -5.31 -0.56 -6.09
C ALA A 21 -6.25 -0.10 -7.20
N PHE A 22 -6.12 -0.66 -8.41
CA PHE A 22 -7.00 -0.33 -9.52
C PHE A 22 -8.44 -0.82 -9.30
N VAL A 23 -8.61 -2.07 -8.85
CA VAL A 23 -9.94 -2.62 -8.52
C VAL A 23 -10.63 -1.78 -7.45
N ASP A 24 -9.89 -1.37 -6.42
CA ASP A 24 -10.41 -0.54 -5.34
C ASP A 24 -10.76 0.88 -5.80
N LEU A 25 -9.96 1.47 -6.70
CA LEU A 25 -10.28 2.75 -7.33
C LEU A 25 -11.59 2.66 -8.13
N VAL A 26 -11.74 1.61 -8.96
CA VAL A 26 -12.96 1.40 -9.73
C VAL A 26 -14.16 1.27 -8.79
N ASN A 27 -14.06 0.43 -7.76
CA ASN A 27 -15.14 0.24 -6.78
C ASN A 27 -15.50 1.54 -6.03
N TRP A 28 -14.51 2.39 -5.75
CA TRP A 28 -14.77 3.70 -5.15
C TRP A 28 -15.56 4.61 -6.08
N VAL A 29 -15.14 4.72 -7.34
CA VAL A 29 -15.79 5.59 -8.32
C VAL A 29 -17.18 5.08 -8.68
N THR A 30 -17.36 3.76 -8.82
CA THR A 30 -18.64 3.18 -9.26
C THR A 30 -19.65 3.03 -8.13
N ASN A 31 -19.20 2.64 -6.93
CA ASN A 31 -20.08 2.24 -5.83
C ASN A 31 -19.96 3.15 -4.60
N GLY A 32 -19.08 4.17 -4.63
CA GLY A 32 -18.85 5.06 -3.50
C GLY A 32 -18.07 4.42 -2.34
N ILE A 33 -17.57 3.19 -2.50
CA ILE A 33 -16.86 2.46 -1.45
C ILE A 33 -15.40 2.95 -1.41
N LYS A 34 -15.13 3.92 -0.54
CA LYS A 34 -13.77 4.44 -0.35
C LYS A 34 -12.83 3.34 0.15
N PRO A 35 -11.66 3.13 -0.45
CA PRO A 35 -10.74 2.10 0.01
C PRO A 35 -10.04 2.52 1.31
N ALA A 36 -9.63 1.51 2.07
CA ALA A 36 -8.68 1.69 3.16
C ALA A 36 -7.35 2.27 2.64
N GLY A 37 -6.71 3.05 3.50
CA GLY A 37 -5.39 3.62 3.29
C GLY A 37 -4.68 3.86 4.61
N ASP A 38 -3.41 4.21 4.54
CA ASP A 38 -2.57 4.52 5.70
C ASP A 38 -2.81 5.95 6.20
N ASP A 39 -2.63 6.14 7.51
CA ASP A 39 -2.53 7.45 8.11
C ASP A 39 -1.11 8.00 7.92
N ILE A 40 -0.99 8.89 6.95
CA ILE A 40 0.27 9.56 6.57
C ILE A 40 0.47 10.92 7.25
N LEU A 41 -0.51 11.37 8.04
CA LEU A 41 -0.51 12.71 8.61
C LEU A 41 -0.08 12.70 10.08
N THR A 42 -0.23 11.57 10.78
CA THR A 42 0.25 11.42 12.15
C THR A 42 1.72 10.98 12.17
N PRO A 43 2.66 11.81 12.69
CA PRO A 43 4.08 11.47 12.69
C PRO A 43 4.41 10.18 13.45
N ALA A 44 3.70 9.91 14.55
CA ALA A 44 3.88 8.69 15.32
C ALA A 44 3.51 7.43 14.53
N THR A 45 2.47 7.50 13.68
CA THR A 45 2.07 6.40 12.79
C THR A 45 3.13 6.15 11.72
N VAL A 46 3.65 7.21 11.10
CA VAL A 46 4.68 7.11 10.04
C VAL A 46 6.02 6.62 10.61
N ALA A 47 6.32 6.91 11.87
CA ALA A 47 7.53 6.46 12.54
C ALA A 47 7.50 4.98 12.96
N ASP A 48 6.35 4.30 12.86
CA ASP A 48 6.25 2.88 13.20
C ASP A 48 7.12 2.03 12.25
N PRO A 49 7.97 1.11 12.76
CA PRO A 49 8.79 0.24 11.92
C PRO A 49 8.00 -0.58 10.90
N LYS A 50 6.72 -0.85 11.17
CA LYS A 50 5.79 -1.58 10.30
C LYS A 50 4.93 -0.68 9.40
N PHE A 51 5.14 0.63 9.39
CA PHE A 51 4.44 1.51 8.46
C PHE A 51 4.66 1.04 7.00
N GLY A 52 3.58 1.04 6.22
CA GLY A 52 3.55 0.53 4.84
C GLY A 52 3.51 -0.99 4.68
N CYS A 53 3.54 -1.77 5.75
CA CYS A 53 3.47 -3.24 5.64
C CYS A 53 2.07 -3.76 5.36
N GLN A 54 1.03 -3.03 5.75
CA GLN A 54 -0.37 -3.46 5.62
C GLN A 54 -0.80 -3.76 4.17
N PHE A 55 -0.31 -2.99 3.20
CA PHE A 55 -0.68 -3.12 1.79
C PHE A 55 0.43 -3.70 0.91
N SER A 56 1.61 -3.94 1.49
CA SER A 56 2.74 -4.51 0.76
C SER A 56 2.60 -6.04 0.64
N VAL A 57 2.85 -6.59 -0.54
CA VAL A 57 2.78 -8.05 -0.79
C VAL A 57 4.12 -8.61 -1.26
N PRO A 58 4.34 -9.94 -1.23
CA PRO A 58 5.51 -10.54 -1.84
C PRO A 58 5.55 -10.25 -3.35
N GLY A 59 6.73 -9.90 -3.87
CA GLY A 59 6.89 -9.57 -5.30
C GLY A 59 8.04 -8.61 -5.61
N HIS A 60 8.54 -7.91 -4.59
CA HIS A 60 9.67 -6.99 -4.69
C HIS A 60 11.00 -7.77 -4.70
N ALA A 61 11.70 -7.78 -5.84
CA ALA A 61 12.92 -8.55 -6.00
C ALA A 61 13.97 -8.20 -4.93
N ARG A 62 14.46 -9.22 -4.19
CA ARG A 62 15.47 -9.10 -3.13
C ARG A 62 15.02 -8.32 -1.88
N PHE A 63 13.72 -8.09 -1.69
CA PHE A 63 13.17 -7.55 -0.45
C PHE A 63 12.33 -8.59 0.29
N ALA A 64 12.53 -8.70 1.60
CA ALA A 64 11.69 -9.56 2.43
C ALA A 64 10.29 -8.92 2.55
N SER A 65 9.24 -9.74 2.46
CA SER A 65 7.88 -9.29 2.75
C SER A 65 7.78 -8.79 4.19
N CYS A 66 7.14 -7.65 4.40
CA CYS A 66 6.84 -7.14 5.73
C CYS A 66 5.45 -7.59 6.17
N ALA A 67 5.30 -7.99 7.43
CA ALA A 67 4.00 -8.32 8.02
C ALA A 67 3.47 -7.12 8.85
N PRO A 68 2.17 -6.79 8.77
CA PRO A 68 1.54 -5.78 9.61
C PRO A 68 1.60 -6.11 11.12
#